data_AF-A0A672K1B9-F1
#
_entry.id   AF-A0A672K1B9-F1
#
_cell.length_a   1.000
_cell.length_b   1.000
_cell.length_c   1.000
_cell.angle_alpha   90.00
_cell.angle_beta   90.00
_cell.angle_gamma   90.00
#
_symmetry.space_group_name_H-M   'P 1'
#
loop_
_entity.id
_entity.type
_entity.pdbx_description
1 polymer ?
#
loop_
_entity_poly.entity_id
_entity_poly.type
_entity_poly.pdbx_seq_one_letter_code
_entity_poly.pdbx_strand_id
1 'polypeptide(L)'
;QTVQAKGVAPTVRTYHTSSACVRDRLYVFSGGDAGASPVTDPQIHVFDTVSVTWLQPESKGTPPAPRHGHVITAVGSNIYIHGGMAGEKIHSDMFLLNTETMKWEKVRAKGDVPPGVAAHSSVTFGKNIFIFGGMTCKNDCKKTRWTRLRFDGDPPPSRLDHSMCLVPWRVKTPEEHAAQSCDADVVHLCFIFGGMDTQGVIFNDCLVTVLT
;
A
#
# COMPACT_ATOMS: atom_id res chain seq x y z
N GLN A 1 -20.94 19.02 8.61
CA GLN A 1 -20.73 19.03 10.08
C GLN A 1 -19.29 18.55 10.30
N THR A 2 -18.45 19.34 10.98
CA THR A 2 -17.05 18.93 11.23
C THR A 2 -17.02 18.02 12.45
N VAL A 3 -16.58 16.78 12.26
CA VAL A 3 -16.42 15.82 13.36
C VAL A 3 -15.12 16.15 14.09
N GLN A 4 -15.21 16.48 15.37
CA GLN A 4 -14.05 16.75 16.23
C GLN A 4 -13.53 15.43 16.81
N ALA A 5 -12.34 15.02 16.40
CA ALA A 5 -11.68 13.82 16.93
C ALA A 5 -11.10 14.08 18.32
N LYS A 6 -11.14 13.07 19.19
CA LYS A 6 -10.52 13.08 20.51
C LYS A 6 -9.12 12.45 20.47
N GLY A 7 -8.37 12.58 21.56
CA GLY A 7 -7.05 11.95 21.72
C GLY A 7 -5.91 12.71 21.07
N VAL A 8 -4.73 12.10 21.02
CA VAL A 8 -3.52 12.70 20.45
C VAL A 8 -3.42 12.28 18.99
N ALA A 9 -3.66 13.23 18.09
CA ALA A 9 -3.53 12.99 16.66
C ALA A 9 -2.05 12.86 16.23
N PRO A 10 -1.78 12.13 15.14
CA PRO A 10 -0.46 12.14 14.52
C PRO A 10 -0.04 13.56 14.12
N THR A 11 1.27 13.81 14.13
CA THR A 11 1.83 15.02 13.49
C THR A 11 1.48 15.08 12.00
N VAL A 12 1.45 16.29 11.46
CA VAL A 12 1.28 16.53 10.02
C VAL A 12 2.31 15.73 9.25
N ARG A 13 1.88 15.14 8.13
CA ARG A 13 2.69 14.25 7.31
C ARG A 13 2.25 14.30 5.85
N THR A 14 3.19 14.07 4.96
CA THR A 14 2.99 14.03 3.51
C THR A 14 3.43 12.69 2.90
N TYR A 15 3.36 12.60 1.58
CA TYR A 15 3.49 11.41 0.71
C TYR A 15 2.31 10.44 0.79
N HIS A 16 2.10 9.74 -0.32
CA HIS A 16 1.04 8.76 -0.46
C HIS A 16 1.27 7.56 0.47
N THR A 17 0.15 6.92 0.82
CA THR A 17 0.07 5.66 1.57
C THR A 17 0.81 5.64 2.91
N SER A 18 0.43 6.53 3.83
CA SER A 18 0.84 6.47 5.25
C SER A 18 -0.22 5.84 6.16
N SER A 19 -1.35 5.38 5.61
CA SER A 19 -2.43 4.76 6.39
C SER A 19 -3.12 3.56 5.74
N ALA A 20 -3.63 2.64 6.56
CA ALA A 20 -4.43 1.50 6.13
C ALA A 20 -5.49 1.15 7.17
N CYS A 21 -6.62 0.59 6.73
CA CYS A 21 -7.73 0.24 7.62
C CYS A 21 -7.77 -1.26 7.92
N VAL A 22 -7.94 -1.61 9.19
CA VAL A 22 -8.36 -2.95 9.62
C VAL A 22 -9.65 -2.79 10.41
N ARG A 23 -10.75 -3.35 9.89
CA ARG A 23 -12.10 -3.17 10.43
C ARG A 23 -12.46 -1.68 10.54
N ASP A 24 -12.83 -1.24 11.72
CA ASP A 24 -13.24 0.10 12.12
C ASP A 24 -12.07 1.00 12.58
N ARG A 25 -10.83 0.58 12.31
CA ARG A 25 -9.63 1.28 12.76
C ARG A 25 -8.72 1.65 11.59
N LEU A 26 -8.34 2.92 11.54
CA LEU A 26 -7.34 3.45 10.62
C LEU A 26 -5.99 3.47 11.33
N TYR A 27 -5.01 2.76 10.79
CA TYR A 27 -3.64 2.72 11.27
C TYR A 27 -2.80 3.70 10.45
N VAL A 28 -2.04 4.57 11.11
CA VAL A 28 -1.17 5.57 10.47
C VAL A 28 0.25 5.41 11.01
N PHE A 29 1.22 5.21 10.11
CA PHE A 29 2.62 5.04 10.48
C PHE A 29 3.53 5.90 9.62
N SER A 30 4.45 6.62 10.26
CA SER A 30 5.46 7.46 9.60
C SER A 30 4.89 8.34 8.47
N GLY A 31 5.63 8.60 7.38
CA GLY A 31 5.29 9.58 6.34
C GLY A 31 6.39 10.63 6.19
N GLY A 32 6.19 11.62 5.31
CA GLY A 32 7.16 12.71 5.12
C GLY A 32 6.87 13.93 5.97
N ASP A 33 7.92 14.64 6.34
CA ASP A 33 7.85 15.94 7.01
C ASP A 33 8.14 17.06 5.99
N ALA A 34 9.39 17.12 5.50
CA ALA A 34 9.82 18.10 4.50
C ALA A 34 10.90 17.51 3.58
N GLY A 35 10.74 17.70 2.27
CA GLY A 35 11.68 17.18 1.28
C GLY A 35 11.87 15.66 1.42
N ALA A 36 13.13 15.22 1.55
CA ALA A 36 13.48 13.81 1.75
C ALA A 36 13.39 13.33 3.21
N SER A 37 13.04 14.21 4.16
CA SER A 37 12.98 13.88 5.58
C SER A 37 11.67 13.19 5.94
N PRO A 38 11.70 12.00 6.57
CA PRO A 38 10.51 11.41 7.16
C PRO A 38 10.10 12.16 8.43
N VAL A 39 8.83 12.01 8.83
CA VAL A 39 8.43 12.39 10.19
C VAL A 39 9.23 11.58 11.20
N THR A 40 9.70 12.23 12.27
CA THR A 40 10.54 11.58 13.30
C THR A 40 9.74 10.75 14.30
N ASP A 41 8.42 10.89 14.28
CA ASP A 41 7.48 10.16 15.12
C ASP A 41 7.57 8.64 14.87
N PRO A 42 8.06 7.85 15.85
CA PRO A 42 8.23 6.41 15.70
C PRO A 42 6.95 5.64 16.02
N GLN A 43 5.88 6.31 16.47
CA GLN A 43 4.68 5.65 16.97
C GLN A 43 3.72 5.28 15.84
N ILE A 44 3.03 4.15 16.04
CA ILE A 44 1.83 3.82 15.29
C ILE A 44 0.65 4.57 15.90
N HIS A 45 -0.08 5.31 15.07
CA HIS A 45 -1.31 5.98 15.47
C HIS A 45 -2.50 5.17 14.98
N VAL A 46 -3.53 5.08 15.81
CA VAL A 46 -4.75 4.34 15.48
C VAL A 46 -5.94 5.26 15.69
N PHE A 47 -6.67 5.55 14.62
CA PHE A 47 -7.95 6.23 14.72
C PHE A 47 -9.07 5.19 14.77
N ASP A 48 -9.77 5.17 15.91
CA ASP A 48 -10.95 4.34 16.13
C ASP A 48 -12.18 5.10 15.64
N THR A 49 -12.81 4.59 14.58
CA THR A 49 -13.91 5.29 13.90
C THR A 49 -15.22 5.24 14.68
N VAL A 50 -15.39 4.25 15.57
CA VAL A 50 -16.59 4.10 16.41
C VAL A 50 -16.60 5.14 17.52
N SER A 51 -15.46 5.29 18.21
CA SER A 51 -15.30 6.25 19.31
C SER A 51 -14.84 7.63 18.86
N VAL A 52 -14.47 7.77 17.57
CA VAL A 52 -13.94 9.01 16.96
C VAL A 52 -12.72 9.52 17.75
N THR A 53 -11.78 8.62 18.03
CA THR A 53 -10.65 8.88 18.93
C THR A 53 -9.34 8.38 18.35
N TRP A 54 -8.30 9.23 18.41
CA TRP A 54 -6.92 8.85 18.16
C TRP A 54 -6.30 8.18 19.38
N LEU A 55 -5.66 7.05 19.14
CA LEU A 55 -4.99 6.21 20.12
C LEU A 55 -3.52 6.07 19.73
N GLN A 56 -2.65 6.07 20.73
CA GLN A 56 -1.23 5.77 20.60
C GLN A 56 -0.91 4.49 21.37
N PRO A 57 -1.32 3.31 20.87
CA PRO A 57 -1.11 2.06 21.56
C PRO A 57 0.39 1.77 21.71
N GLU A 58 0.78 1.24 22.86
CA GLU A 58 2.13 0.72 23.04
C GLU A 58 2.34 -0.48 22.11
N SER A 59 3.34 -0.39 21.23
CA SER A 59 3.71 -1.47 20.33
C SER A 59 4.96 -2.20 20.80
N LYS A 60 4.97 -3.53 20.62
CA LYS A 60 6.08 -4.41 20.99
C LYS A 60 6.92 -4.76 19.77
N GLY A 61 8.15 -5.24 19.99
CA GLY A 61 9.06 -5.62 18.91
C GLY A 61 9.78 -4.41 18.30
N THR A 62 10.30 -4.57 17.08
CA THR A 62 11.08 -3.53 16.41
C THR A 62 10.32 -3.01 15.19
N PRO A 63 9.76 -1.79 15.23
CA PRO A 63 9.10 -1.18 14.08
C PRO A 63 10.10 -0.84 12.97
N PRO A 64 9.64 -0.60 11.73
CA PRO A 64 10.48 -0.01 10.71
C PRO A 64 11.01 1.36 11.14
N ALA A 65 12.24 1.70 10.72
CA ALA A 65 12.74 3.07 10.87
C ALA A 65 11.80 4.07 10.16
N PRO A 66 11.67 5.31 10.69
CA PRO A 66 10.85 6.34 10.05
C PRO A 66 11.24 6.56 8.60
N ARG A 67 10.24 6.65 7.71
CA ARG A 67 10.39 6.66 6.26
C ARG A 67 9.15 7.23 5.57
N HIS A 68 9.31 7.72 4.36
CA HIS A 68 8.21 8.16 3.50
C HIS A 68 8.19 7.43 2.16
N GLY A 69 7.11 7.58 1.39
CA GLY A 69 6.92 6.86 0.12
C GLY A 69 6.91 5.33 0.26
N HIS A 70 6.60 4.83 1.46
CA HIS A 70 6.35 3.40 1.70
C HIS A 70 4.88 3.09 1.41
N VAL A 71 4.57 1.83 1.17
CA VAL A 71 3.18 1.37 1.22
C VAL A 71 2.87 0.82 2.59
N ILE A 72 1.65 1.07 3.06
CA ILE A 72 1.04 0.43 4.21
C ILE A 72 -0.30 -0.17 3.75
N THR A 73 -0.54 -1.42 4.10
CA THR A 73 -1.76 -2.13 3.66
C THR A 73 -2.23 -3.15 4.68
N ALA A 74 -3.51 -3.50 4.62
CA ALA A 74 -4.12 -4.51 5.46
C ALA A 74 -4.27 -5.84 4.71
N VAL A 75 -3.84 -6.94 5.35
CA VAL A 75 -4.11 -8.30 4.90
C VAL A 75 -4.64 -9.10 6.09
N GLY A 76 -5.92 -9.47 6.04
CA GLY A 76 -6.62 -10.03 7.20
C GLY A 76 -6.68 -9.03 8.36
N SER A 77 -6.23 -9.45 9.54
CA SER A 77 -6.12 -8.60 10.75
C SER A 77 -4.70 -8.08 10.99
N ASN A 78 -3.86 -8.03 9.96
CA ASN A 78 -2.49 -7.53 10.09
C ASN A 78 -2.26 -6.35 9.16
N ILE A 79 -1.41 -5.44 9.62
CA ILE A 79 -0.86 -4.34 8.83
C ILE A 79 0.51 -4.75 8.30
N TYR A 80 0.76 -4.45 7.03
CA TYR A 80 2.04 -4.66 6.37
C TYR A 80 2.59 -3.33 5.89
N ILE A 81 3.89 -3.13 6.08
CA ILE A 81 4.64 -1.98 5.56
C ILE A 81 5.74 -2.51 4.65
N HIS A 82 5.87 -1.93 3.45
CA HIS A 82 6.95 -2.27 2.53
C HIS A 82 7.61 -1.02 1.94
N GLY A 83 8.94 -1.11 1.82
CA GLY A 83 9.77 -0.14 1.14
C GLY A 83 9.80 1.23 1.82
N GLY A 84 9.87 2.28 1.01
CA GLY A 84 10.02 3.66 1.42
C GLY A 84 11.47 4.11 1.56
N MET A 85 11.67 5.39 1.81
CA MET A 85 12.99 5.99 1.93
C MET A 85 13.17 6.83 3.19
N ALA A 86 14.41 6.87 3.67
CA ALA A 86 14.85 7.69 4.80
C ALA A 86 16.24 8.25 4.49
N GLY A 87 16.33 9.56 4.28
CA GLY A 87 17.55 10.20 3.77
C GLY A 87 17.92 9.62 2.40
N GLU A 88 19.14 9.11 2.26
CA GLU A 88 19.64 8.50 1.02
C GLU A 88 19.28 7.01 0.86
N LYS A 89 18.73 6.39 1.91
CA LYS A 89 18.44 4.95 1.93
C LYS A 89 17.04 4.68 1.42
N ILE A 90 16.95 3.88 0.36
CA ILE A 90 15.69 3.28 -0.10
C ILE A 90 15.61 1.83 0.42
N HIS A 91 14.54 1.52 1.13
CA HIS A 91 14.34 0.23 1.79
C HIS A 91 13.63 -0.78 0.88
N SER A 92 13.98 -2.06 1.03
CA SER A 92 13.30 -3.21 0.41
C SER A 92 12.69 -4.17 1.44
N ASP A 93 12.71 -3.77 2.71
CA ASP A 93 12.22 -4.61 3.80
C ASP A 93 10.68 -4.57 3.89
N MET A 94 10.13 -5.66 4.43
CA MET A 94 8.72 -5.77 4.77
C MET A 94 8.58 -6.00 6.27
N PHE A 95 7.64 -5.29 6.89
CA PHE A 95 7.28 -5.43 8.28
C PHE A 95 5.81 -5.78 8.41
N LEU A 96 5.49 -6.57 9.42
CA LEU A 96 4.14 -6.91 9.84
C LEU A 96 3.90 -6.32 11.23
N LEU A 97 2.73 -5.71 11.42
CA LEU A 97 2.15 -5.41 12.72
C LEU A 97 0.91 -6.29 12.90
N ASN A 98 0.96 -7.16 13.90
CA ASN A 98 -0.23 -7.86 14.35
C ASN A 98 -1.11 -6.90 15.15
N THR A 99 -2.32 -6.60 14.67
CA THR A 99 -3.15 -5.53 15.26
C THR A 99 -3.85 -5.95 16.55
N GLU A 100 -3.85 -7.23 16.90
CA GLU A 100 -4.45 -7.75 18.14
C GLU A 100 -3.45 -7.69 19.29
N THR A 101 -2.19 -8.02 19.02
CA THR A 101 -1.09 -8.05 20.00
C THR A 101 -0.23 -6.79 19.98
N MET A 102 -0.43 -5.92 18.99
CA MET A 102 0.38 -4.73 18.71
C MET A 102 1.88 -5.03 18.60
N LYS A 103 2.23 -6.19 18.03
CA LYS A 103 3.62 -6.64 17.90
C LYS A 103 4.12 -6.49 16.47
N TRP A 104 5.26 -5.81 16.34
CA TRP A 104 6.02 -5.69 15.10
C TRP A 104 6.95 -6.88 14.88
N GLU A 105 6.95 -7.37 13.64
CA GLU A 105 7.86 -8.42 13.19
C GLU A 105 8.40 -8.09 11.80
N LYS A 106 9.71 -8.23 11.61
CA LYS A 106 10.30 -8.13 10.27
C LYS A 106 9.98 -9.40 9.50
N VAL A 107 9.29 -9.26 8.38
CA VAL A 107 8.92 -10.38 7.52
C VAL A 107 10.18 -10.88 6.81
N ARG A 108 10.48 -12.17 6.97
CA ARG A 108 11.57 -12.81 6.24
C ARG A 108 11.13 -13.06 4.80
N ALA A 109 11.48 -12.13 3.91
CA ALA A 109 11.29 -12.31 2.49
C ALA A 109 12.16 -13.47 1.98
N LYS A 110 11.57 -14.34 1.15
CA LYS A 110 12.22 -15.45 0.45
C LYS A 110 11.83 -15.40 -1.02
N GLY A 111 12.53 -16.17 -1.85
CA GLY A 111 12.46 -15.97 -3.29
C GLY A 111 13.40 -14.84 -3.63
N ASP A 112 13.03 -13.96 -4.54
CA ASP A 112 13.89 -12.82 -4.73
C ASP A 112 13.16 -11.48 -4.83
N VAL A 113 13.77 -10.60 -4.06
CA VAL A 113 13.16 -9.51 -3.32
C VAL A 113 13.50 -8.26 -4.12
N PRO A 114 12.53 -7.41 -4.45
CA PRO A 114 12.76 -6.19 -5.19
C PRO A 114 13.88 -5.38 -4.52
N PRO A 115 14.66 -4.62 -5.32
CA PRO A 115 15.53 -3.62 -4.75
C PRO A 115 14.71 -2.62 -3.92
N GLY A 116 15.41 -1.78 -3.17
CA GLY A 116 14.74 -0.74 -2.40
C GLY A 116 13.85 0.10 -3.32
N VAL A 117 12.59 0.28 -2.92
CA VAL A 117 11.60 1.05 -3.68
C VAL A 117 10.88 2.05 -2.79
N ALA A 118 10.70 3.26 -3.29
CA ALA A 118 9.90 4.32 -2.67
C ALA A 118 8.92 4.88 -3.70
N ALA A 119 7.92 5.60 -3.22
CA ALA A 119 6.89 6.22 -4.04
C ALA A 119 6.09 5.24 -4.93
N HIS A 120 5.95 4.00 -4.47
CA HIS A 120 5.19 2.93 -5.12
C HIS A 120 3.80 2.82 -4.51
N SER A 121 2.88 2.18 -5.23
CA SER A 121 1.54 1.88 -4.73
C SER A 121 1.30 0.38 -4.64
N SER A 122 0.28 0.01 -3.86
CA SER A 122 -0.10 -1.37 -3.67
C SER A 122 -1.61 -1.57 -3.57
N VAL A 123 -2.04 -2.78 -3.92
CA VAL A 123 -3.39 -3.30 -3.64
C VAL A 123 -3.28 -4.68 -3.01
N THR A 124 -4.30 -5.08 -2.26
CA THR A 124 -4.39 -6.42 -1.66
C THR A 124 -5.52 -7.21 -2.28
N PHE A 125 -5.25 -8.48 -2.55
CA PHE A 125 -6.28 -9.44 -2.99
C PHE A 125 -5.99 -10.81 -2.36
N GLY A 126 -6.96 -11.31 -1.59
CA GLY A 126 -6.78 -12.50 -0.77
C GLY A 126 -5.65 -12.33 0.24
N LYS A 127 -4.61 -13.17 0.13
CA LYS A 127 -3.41 -13.13 0.99
C LYS A 127 -2.21 -12.44 0.33
N ASN A 128 -2.41 -11.89 -0.87
CA ASN A 128 -1.35 -11.33 -1.69
C ASN A 128 -1.36 -9.80 -1.64
N ILE A 129 -0.17 -9.22 -1.62
CA ILE A 129 0.07 -7.78 -1.79
C ILE A 129 0.67 -7.61 -3.17
N PHE A 130 0.02 -6.82 -4.02
CA PHE A 130 0.51 -6.47 -5.36
C PHE A 130 1.10 -5.07 -5.29
N ILE A 131 2.32 -4.91 -5.80
CA ILE A 131 3.07 -3.66 -5.79
C ILE A 131 3.43 -3.28 -7.22
N PHE A 132 3.27 -2.00 -7.56
CA PHE A 132 3.66 -1.47 -8.86
C PHE A 132 4.36 -0.11 -8.75
N GLY A 133 5.25 0.13 -9.73
CA GLY A 133 5.96 1.39 -9.91
C GLY A 133 6.93 1.73 -8.78
N GLY A 134 7.07 3.03 -8.54
CA GLY A 134 8.02 3.61 -7.60
C GLY A 134 9.41 3.87 -8.21
N MET A 135 10.24 4.52 -7.41
CA MET A 135 11.64 4.81 -7.70
C MET A 135 12.56 3.87 -6.92
N THR A 136 13.61 3.41 -7.59
CA THR A 136 14.66 2.56 -7.02
C THR A 136 16.01 3.27 -7.12
N CYS A 137 16.96 2.93 -6.25
CA CYS A 137 18.33 3.40 -6.42
C CYS A 137 18.93 2.71 -7.66
N LYS A 138 19.49 3.49 -8.60
CA LYS A 138 20.07 2.98 -9.84
C LYS A 138 21.22 2.01 -9.53
N ASN A 139 20.95 0.71 -9.47
CA ASN A 139 21.90 -0.39 -9.66
C ASN A 139 21.13 -1.71 -9.84
N ASP A 140 21.11 -2.19 -11.08
CA ASP A 140 20.86 -3.55 -11.58
C ASP A 140 19.68 -4.36 -10.99
N CYS A 141 18.48 -4.21 -11.58
CA CYS A 141 17.36 -5.13 -11.38
C CYS A 141 17.61 -6.44 -12.15
N LYS A 142 18.33 -7.40 -11.56
CA LYS A 142 18.42 -8.75 -12.13
C LYS A 142 17.98 -9.87 -11.18
N LYS A 143 16.86 -10.48 -11.60
CA LYS A 143 16.23 -11.78 -11.30
C LYS A 143 15.29 -11.81 -10.08
N THR A 144 14.10 -12.42 -10.30
CA THR A 144 12.76 -12.24 -9.67
C THR A 144 12.11 -13.51 -9.02
N ARG A 145 11.56 -13.38 -7.79
CA ARG A 145 10.47 -14.13 -7.18
C ARG A 145 9.78 -13.40 -6.03
N TRP A 146 9.38 -12.17 -6.32
CA TRP A 146 7.97 -11.79 -6.35
C TRP A 146 7.37 -12.26 -7.69
N THR A 147 6.08 -12.59 -7.76
CA THR A 147 5.48 -12.88 -9.07
C THR A 147 5.38 -11.57 -9.83
N ARG A 148 6.32 -11.31 -10.73
CA ARG A 148 6.16 -10.26 -11.74
C ARG A 148 4.90 -10.62 -12.50
N LEU A 149 3.85 -9.81 -12.34
CA LEU A 149 2.67 -9.90 -13.19
C LEU A 149 3.16 -9.81 -14.63
N ARG A 150 2.90 -10.86 -15.41
CA ARG A 150 3.17 -10.86 -16.84
C ARG A 150 1.99 -10.16 -17.48
N PHE A 151 2.27 -9.08 -18.19
CA PHE A 151 1.28 -8.42 -19.01
C PHE A 151 1.30 -9.07 -20.39
N ASP A 152 0.12 -9.35 -20.93
CA ASP A 152 -0.03 -9.69 -22.34
C ASP A 152 0.08 -8.38 -23.14
N GLY A 153 1.31 -7.96 -23.42
CA GLY A 153 1.62 -6.70 -24.12
C GLY A 153 2.81 -5.96 -23.54
N ASP A 154 2.99 -4.71 -23.98
CA ASP A 154 4.03 -3.84 -23.45
C ASP A 154 3.78 -3.56 -21.96
N PRO A 155 4.81 -3.68 -21.11
CA PRO A 155 4.66 -3.37 -19.70
C PRO A 155 4.29 -1.88 -19.55
N PRO A 156 3.41 -1.55 -18.60
CA PRO A 156 3.07 -0.16 -18.35
C PRO A 156 4.32 0.65 -17.97
N PRO A 157 4.40 1.94 -18.37
CA PRO A 157 5.51 2.81 -18.03
C PRO A 157 5.77 2.85 -16.53
N SER A 158 7.05 2.87 -16.14
CA SER A 158 7.44 3.06 -14.75
C SER A 158 6.95 4.42 -14.26
N ARG A 159 6.29 4.43 -13.10
CA ARG A 159 5.66 5.63 -12.54
C ARG A 159 5.72 5.64 -11.02
N LEU A 160 5.83 6.83 -10.45
CA LEU A 160 5.80 7.11 -9.01
C LEU A 160 4.61 8.00 -8.69
N ASP A 161 4.21 8.05 -7.41
CA ASP A 161 3.07 8.87 -6.93
C ASP A 161 1.73 8.61 -7.64
N HIS A 162 1.55 7.41 -8.20
CA HIS A 162 0.30 6.99 -8.84
C HIS A 162 -0.66 6.36 -7.82
N SER A 163 -1.94 6.31 -8.14
CA SER A 163 -2.94 5.62 -7.30
C SER A 163 -3.27 4.24 -7.86
N MET A 164 -3.46 3.27 -6.97
CA MET A 164 -4.01 1.96 -7.33
C MET A 164 -5.26 1.66 -6.52
N CYS A 165 -6.25 1.03 -7.15
CA CYS A 165 -7.42 0.52 -6.43
C CYS A 165 -7.91 -0.80 -7.04
N LEU A 166 -8.53 -1.63 -6.20
CA LEU A 166 -9.13 -2.89 -6.61
C LEU A 166 -10.64 -2.79 -6.55
N VAL A 167 -11.31 -3.12 -7.65
CA VAL A 167 -12.77 -3.05 -7.77
C VAL A 167 -13.32 -4.43 -8.14
N PRO A 168 -14.20 -5.03 -7.32
CA PRO A 168 -14.92 -6.24 -7.71
C PRO A 168 -15.94 -5.90 -8.80
N TRP A 169 -15.88 -6.62 -9.92
CA TRP A 169 -16.71 -6.40 -11.09
C TRP A 169 -17.53 -7.66 -11.41
N ARG A 170 -18.86 -7.50 -11.46
CA ARG A 170 -19.78 -8.59 -11.80
C ARG A 170 -19.90 -8.69 -13.31
N VAL A 171 -19.51 -9.83 -13.87
CA VAL A 171 -19.68 -10.11 -15.30
C VAL A 171 -21.14 -10.52 -15.54
N LYS A 172 -21.86 -9.78 -16.37
CA LYS A 172 -23.20 -10.18 -16.83
C LYS A 172 -23.04 -11.05 -18.07
N THR A 173 -23.57 -12.27 -18.06
CA THR A 173 -23.62 -13.09 -19.27
C THR A 173 -24.84 -12.70 -20.12
N PRO A 174 -24.77 -12.76 -21.47
CA PRO A 174 -25.87 -12.33 -22.34
C PRO A 174 -27.19 -13.12 -22.19
N GLU A 175 -27.19 -14.27 -21.51
CA GLU A 175 -28.34 -15.20 -21.46
C GLU A 175 -29.30 -14.98 -20.27
N GLU A 176 -29.00 -14.05 -19.36
CA GLU A 176 -29.76 -13.84 -18.10
C GLU A 176 -31.05 -12.98 -18.23
N HIS A 177 -31.78 -13.08 -19.34
CA HIS A 177 -33.15 -12.56 -19.40
C HIS A 177 -34.20 -13.57 -18.91
N ALA A 178 -33.83 -14.81 -18.58
CA ALA A 178 -34.80 -15.85 -18.26
C ALA A 178 -34.31 -16.95 -17.31
N ALA A 179 -33.74 -16.64 -16.14
CA ALA A 179 -33.73 -17.55 -14.99
C ALA A 179 -33.31 -16.84 -13.71
N GLN A 180 -34.07 -17.04 -12.63
CA GLN A 180 -33.61 -16.73 -11.27
C GLN A 180 -32.59 -17.79 -10.83
N SER A 181 -31.46 -17.29 -10.30
CA SER A 181 -30.34 -17.97 -9.63
C SER A 181 -29.22 -18.55 -10.51
N CYS A 182 -28.06 -17.88 -10.51
CA CYS A 182 -26.72 -18.47 -10.61
C CYS A 182 -25.67 -17.44 -10.14
N ASP A 183 -24.56 -17.93 -9.56
CA ASP A 183 -23.42 -17.11 -9.11
C ASP A 183 -22.89 -16.25 -10.28
N ALA A 184 -23.04 -14.93 -10.18
CA ALA A 184 -22.38 -14.04 -11.12
C ALA A 184 -20.86 -14.12 -10.90
N ASP A 185 -20.10 -14.46 -11.94
CA ASP A 185 -18.65 -14.45 -11.88
C ASP A 185 -18.15 -13.05 -11.52
N VAL A 186 -17.48 -12.94 -10.36
CA VAL A 186 -16.86 -11.70 -9.90
C VAL A 186 -15.39 -11.73 -10.27
N VAL A 187 -14.99 -10.85 -11.19
CA VAL A 187 -13.58 -10.58 -11.50
C VAL A 187 -13.10 -9.36 -10.71
N HIS A 188 -11.83 -9.30 -10.36
CA HIS A 188 -11.27 -8.18 -9.61
C HIS A 188 -10.41 -7.31 -10.53
N LEU A 189 -10.89 -6.10 -10.82
CA LEU A 189 -10.20 -5.15 -11.69
C LEU A 189 -9.27 -4.28 -10.85
N CYS A 190 -7.98 -4.35 -11.12
CA CYS A 190 -6.97 -3.47 -10.54
C CYS A 190 -6.75 -2.28 -11.48
N PHE A 191 -7.13 -1.10 -11.01
CA PHE A 191 -6.93 0.16 -11.71
C PHE A 191 -5.64 0.82 -11.22
N ILE A 192 -4.91 1.44 -12.15
CA ILE A 192 -3.73 2.27 -11.88
C ILE A 192 -3.96 3.58 -12.59
N PHE A 193 -3.94 4.70 -11.87
CA PHE A 193 -4.20 6.02 -12.45
C PHE A 193 -3.10 7.02 -12.10
N GLY A 194 -2.70 7.78 -13.12
CA GLY A 194 -1.83 8.93 -12.98
C GLY A 194 -0.40 8.60 -12.55
N GLY A 195 0.16 9.47 -11.71
CA GLY A 195 1.56 9.47 -11.31
C GLY A 195 2.45 10.22 -12.30
N MET A 196 3.77 10.07 -12.14
CA MET A 196 4.76 10.63 -13.06
C MET A 196 5.95 9.70 -13.21
N ASP A 197 6.79 9.90 -14.22
CA ASP A 197 8.08 9.22 -14.30
C ASP A 197 9.19 10.00 -13.55
N THR A 198 10.41 9.45 -13.53
CA THR A 198 11.57 10.11 -12.90
C THR A 198 12.09 11.35 -13.65
N GLN A 199 11.56 11.64 -14.84
CA GLN A 199 11.87 12.84 -15.62
C GLN A 199 10.80 13.93 -15.43
N GLY A 200 9.77 13.68 -14.63
CA GLY A 200 8.68 14.60 -14.36
C GLY A 200 7.57 14.58 -15.41
N VAL A 201 7.54 13.59 -16.30
CA VAL A 201 6.42 13.40 -17.23
C VAL A 201 5.22 12.90 -16.43
N ILE A 202 4.18 13.72 -16.36
CA ILE A 202 2.95 13.41 -15.64
C ILE A 202 2.05 12.54 -16.52
N PHE A 203 1.55 11.45 -15.95
CA PHE A 203 0.60 10.57 -16.58
C PHE A 203 -0.83 10.97 -16.19
N ASN A 204 -1.75 10.86 -17.14
CA ASN A 204 -3.20 11.02 -16.95
C ASN A 204 -3.99 9.82 -17.50
N ASP A 205 -3.29 8.73 -17.82
CA ASP A 205 -3.86 7.48 -18.28
C ASP A 205 -4.41 6.64 -17.11
N CYS A 206 -5.28 5.71 -17.46
CA CYS A 206 -5.81 4.71 -16.54
C CYS A 206 -5.52 3.32 -17.10
N LEU A 207 -4.69 2.57 -16.38
CA LEU A 207 -4.36 1.19 -16.72
C LEU A 207 -5.31 0.27 -15.94
N VAL A 208 -5.76 -0.80 -16.58
CA VAL A 208 -6.64 -1.80 -15.96
C VAL A 208 -6.07 -3.18 -16.19
N THR A 209 -5.99 -3.98 -15.14
CA THR A 209 -5.63 -5.40 -15.22
C THR A 209 -6.57 -6.23 -14.37
N VAL A 210 -6.76 -7.49 -14.72
CA VAL A 210 -7.57 -8.44 -13.95
C VAL A 210 -6.65 -9.16 -12.96
N LEU A 211 -7.00 -9.14 -11.67
CA LEU A 211 -6.38 -10.02 -10.68
C LEU A 211 -7.23 -11.28 -10.56
N THR A 212 -6.56 -12.42 -10.67
CA THR A 212 -7.14 -13.76 -10.51
C THR A 212 -6.42 -14.49 -9.38
#